data_AF-A0A963Q934-F1
#
_entry.id   AF-A0A963Q934-F1
#
_cell.length_a   1.000
_cell.length_b   1.000
_cell.length_c   1.000
_cell.angle_alpha   90.00
_cell.angle_beta   90.00
_cell.angle_gamma   90.00
#
_symmetry.space_group_name_H-M   'P 1'
#
loop_
_entity.id
_entity.type
_entity.pdbx_description
1 polymer ?
#
loop_
_entity_poly.entity_id
_entity_poly.type
_entity_poly.pdbx_seq_one_letter_code
_entity_poly.pdbx_strand_id
1 'polypeptide(L)'
;MPAPKWQFAPRFRRHAFGWRSDTPIQRIKQALAEIKAAAKKDPVRAAEGAVLLLEKLSPALEHVDSSSGALGNAVNKAIDDLAPLIGRADVDPVVRQRWLQRLWQAVQDDGIPYIERLGDHWGTLCADAERASYWADEFLPAVRNAWRPTAPPGSYFQGTSACLACLLEAGRHEELLGLLESARFKWWH
;
A
#
# COMPACT_ATOMS: atom_id res chain seq x y z
N MET A 1 4.07 -26.10 17.27
CA MET A 1 5.22 -25.19 17.48
C MET A 1 4.78 -23.77 17.13
N PRO A 2 5.13 -22.73 17.90
CA PRO A 2 4.82 -21.36 17.51
C PRO A 2 5.53 -21.03 16.18
N ALA A 3 4.84 -20.33 15.28
CA ALA A 3 5.45 -19.88 14.04
C ALA A 3 6.71 -19.03 14.36
N PRO A 4 7.86 -19.28 13.70
CA PRO A 4 9.06 -18.47 13.92
C PRO A 4 8.77 -16.96 13.78
N LYS A 5 9.23 -16.16 14.73
CA LYS A 5 9.01 -14.70 14.70
C LYS A 5 9.81 -14.08 13.55
N TRP A 6 9.23 -13.10 12.86
CA TRP A 6 9.91 -12.30 11.85
C TRP A 6 11.08 -11.51 12.46
N GLN A 7 12.29 -11.69 11.94
CA GLN A 7 13.50 -11.04 12.46
C GLN A 7 13.53 -9.55 12.11
N PHE A 8 12.94 -9.18 10.97
CA PHE A 8 12.83 -7.76 10.59
C PHE A 8 11.90 -6.98 11.52
N ALA A 9 10.81 -7.58 12.02
CA ALA A 9 9.74 -6.87 12.71
C ALA A 9 10.19 -5.97 13.88
N PRO A 10 11.06 -6.41 14.83
CA PRO A 10 11.53 -5.54 15.91
C PRO A 10 12.43 -4.38 15.43
N ARG A 11 12.96 -4.44 14.21
CA ARG A 11 13.82 -3.40 13.63
C ARG A 11 13.03 -2.23 13.03
N PHE A 12 11.73 -2.43 12.76
CA PHE A 12 10.81 -1.41 12.26
C PHE A 12 9.78 -1.02 13.33
N ARG A 13 10.27 -0.64 14.51
CA ARG A 13 9.44 0.02 15.53
C ARG A 13 9.25 1.50 15.17
N ARG A 14 8.23 2.15 15.74
CA ARG A 14 8.01 3.58 15.53
C ARG A 14 9.28 4.37 15.90
N HIS A 15 9.66 5.33 15.06
CA HIS A 15 10.89 6.13 15.20
C HIS A 15 12.17 5.28 15.36
N ALA A 16 12.26 4.12 14.70
CA ALA A 16 13.41 3.23 14.81
C ALA A 16 14.70 3.82 14.23
N PHE A 17 14.60 4.73 13.29
CA PHE A 17 15.73 5.28 12.55
C PHE A 17 15.87 6.79 12.83
N GLY A 18 17.12 7.26 12.81
CA GLY A 18 17.42 8.70 12.78
C GLY A 18 17.42 9.23 11.35
N TRP A 19 18.00 10.42 11.14
CA TRP A 19 17.94 11.12 9.85
C TRP A 19 18.63 10.42 8.67
N ARG A 20 19.57 9.49 8.89
CA ARG A 20 20.33 8.84 7.82
C ARG A 20 19.53 7.74 7.11
N SER A 21 19.55 7.76 5.77
CA SER A 21 18.80 6.82 4.92
C SER A 21 19.46 5.45 4.70
N ASP A 22 20.78 5.31 4.90
CA ASP A 22 21.49 4.05 4.55
C ASP A 22 21.01 2.84 5.35
N THR A 23 20.86 3.02 6.67
CA THR A 23 20.43 1.95 7.58
C THR A 23 19.00 1.47 7.28
N PRO A 24 17.97 2.35 7.19
CA PRO A 24 16.63 1.90 6.84
C PRO A 24 16.58 1.20 5.47
N ILE A 25 17.28 1.71 4.45
CA ILE A 25 17.36 1.06 3.14
C ILE A 25 17.95 -0.36 3.27
N GLN A 26 19.02 -0.53 4.04
CA GLN A 26 19.60 -1.85 4.31
C GLN A 26 18.60 -2.77 5.04
N ARG A 27 17.86 -2.26 6.02
CA ARG A 27 16.85 -3.05 6.76
C ARG A 27 15.70 -3.48 5.87
N ILE A 28 15.25 -2.62 4.94
CA ILE A 28 14.20 -2.96 3.97
C ILE A 28 14.67 -4.12 3.09
N LYS A 29 15.89 -4.05 2.55
CA LYS A 29 16.48 -5.13 1.74
C LYS A 29 16.58 -6.45 2.52
N GLN A 30 16.96 -6.41 3.79
CA GLN A 30 17.02 -7.59 4.65
C GLN A 30 15.63 -8.20 4.89
N ALA A 31 14.62 -7.37 5.15
CA ALA A 31 13.24 -7.82 5.34
C ALA A 31 12.68 -8.47 4.07
N LEU A 32 12.93 -7.86 2.90
CA LEU A 32 12.53 -8.43 1.61
C LEU A 32 13.19 -9.79 1.36
N ALA A 33 14.48 -9.94 1.67
CA ALA A 33 15.17 -11.22 1.53
C ALA A 33 14.57 -12.30 2.45
N GLU A 34 14.26 -11.95 3.70
CA GLU A 34 13.62 -12.83 4.67
C GLU A 34 12.23 -13.29 4.19
N ILE A 35 11.38 -12.35 3.75
CA ILE A 35 10.03 -12.63 3.23
C ILE A 35 10.10 -13.50 1.97
N LYS A 36 10.97 -13.17 1.01
CA LYS A 36 11.13 -13.94 -0.24
C LYS A 36 11.67 -15.35 0.03
N ALA A 37 12.50 -15.53 1.06
CA ALA A 37 12.95 -16.86 1.47
C ALA A 37 11.81 -17.70 2.05
N ALA A 38 10.94 -17.09 2.86
CA ALA A 38 9.75 -17.74 3.41
C ALA A 38 8.75 -18.12 2.30
N ALA A 39 8.58 -17.27 1.29
CA ALA A 39 7.64 -17.50 0.18
C ALA A 39 7.89 -18.80 -0.59
N LYS A 40 9.12 -19.32 -0.59
CA LYS A 40 9.46 -20.60 -1.23
C LYS A 40 8.86 -21.82 -0.53
N LYS A 41 8.54 -21.70 0.75
CA LYS A 41 8.05 -22.79 1.60
C LYS A 41 6.61 -22.59 2.06
N ASP A 42 6.27 -21.34 2.34
CA ASP A 42 4.99 -20.94 2.93
C ASP A 42 4.59 -19.56 2.37
N PRO A 43 3.89 -19.54 1.21
CA PRO A 43 3.47 -18.31 0.55
C PRO A 43 2.51 -17.46 1.39
N VAL A 44 1.59 -18.09 2.12
CA VAL A 44 0.60 -17.41 2.97
C VAL A 44 1.31 -16.67 4.09
N ARG A 45 2.23 -17.36 4.78
CA ARG A 45 3.03 -16.70 5.80
C ARG A 45 3.87 -15.57 5.24
N ALA A 46 4.49 -15.76 4.07
CA ALA A 46 5.25 -14.69 3.45
C ALA A 46 4.38 -13.46 3.16
N ALA A 47 3.13 -13.65 2.74
CA ALA A 47 2.16 -12.56 2.57
C ALA A 47 1.82 -11.88 3.90
N GLU A 48 1.61 -12.63 4.99
CA GLU A 48 1.44 -12.04 6.33
C GLU A 48 2.65 -11.21 6.75
N GLY A 49 3.86 -11.68 6.46
CA GLY A 49 5.11 -10.95 6.69
C GLY A 49 5.22 -9.68 5.86
N ALA A 50 4.77 -9.74 4.60
CA ALA A 50 4.71 -8.59 3.71
C ALA A 50 3.76 -7.52 4.23
N VAL A 51 2.54 -7.91 4.62
CA VAL A 51 1.56 -7.01 5.25
C VAL A 51 2.15 -6.36 6.51
N LEU A 52 2.77 -7.17 7.38
CA LEU A 52 3.40 -6.68 8.60
C LEU A 52 4.56 -5.70 8.33
N LEU A 53 5.36 -5.91 7.29
CA LEU A 53 6.44 -4.99 6.94
C LEU A 53 5.87 -3.65 6.48
N LEU A 54 4.89 -3.68 5.56
CA LEU A 54 4.29 -2.48 4.98
C LEU A 54 3.64 -1.58 6.04
N GLU A 55 2.92 -2.16 7.01
CA GLU A 55 2.37 -1.44 8.17
C GLU A 55 3.43 -0.72 9.01
N LYS A 56 4.65 -1.25 9.01
CA LYS A 56 5.74 -0.77 9.86
C LYS A 56 6.65 0.24 9.18
N LEU A 57 6.58 0.37 7.86
CA LEU A 57 7.49 1.25 7.11
C LEU A 57 7.30 2.71 7.52
N SER A 58 6.10 3.26 7.29
CA SER A 58 5.81 4.66 7.58
C SER A 58 6.22 5.11 9.00
N PRO A 59 5.70 4.50 10.09
CA PRO A 59 6.05 4.93 11.44
C PRO A 59 7.52 4.72 11.81
N ALA A 60 8.22 3.77 11.17
CA ALA A 60 9.64 3.56 11.42
C ALA A 60 10.52 4.62 10.72
N LEU A 61 10.07 5.12 9.56
CA LEU A 61 10.83 6.01 8.68
C LEU A 61 10.56 7.51 8.91
N GLU A 62 9.63 7.86 9.78
CA GLU A 62 9.14 9.23 10.03
C GLU A 62 10.24 10.30 10.25
N HIS A 63 11.41 9.94 10.77
CA HIS A 63 12.51 10.87 11.03
C HIS A 63 13.68 10.76 10.04
N VAL A 64 13.54 9.94 9.00
CA VAL A 64 14.60 9.72 8.02
C VAL A 64 14.51 10.80 6.95
N ASP A 65 15.65 11.39 6.59
CA ASP A 65 15.69 12.32 5.47
C ASP A 65 15.50 11.57 4.14
N SER A 66 14.42 11.90 3.43
CA SER A 66 14.09 11.33 2.12
C SER A 66 14.38 12.27 0.94
N SER A 67 15.04 13.41 1.17
CA SER A 67 15.34 14.43 0.16
C SER A 67 16.11 13.89 -1.05
N SER A 68 17.00 12.91 -0.84
CA SER A 68 17.78 12.26 -1.91
C SER A 68 16.96 11.36 -2.84
N GLY A 69 15.71 11.04 -2.47
CA GLY A 69 14.86 10.08 -3.19
C GLY A 69 15.28 8.61 -3.04
N ALA A 70 16.46 8.31 -2.52
CA ALA A 70 16.97 6.94 -2.40
C ALA A 70 16.12 6.07 -1.48
N LEU A 71 15.63 6.64 -0.37
CA LEU A 71 14.72 5.96 0.54
C LEU A 71 13.36 5.68 -0.12
N GLY A 72 12.78 6.70 -0.76
CA GLY A 72 11.50 6.56 -1.47
C GLY A 72 11.58 5.47 -2.55
N ASN A 73 12.65 5.45 -3.34
CA ASN A 73 12.89 4.40 -4.34
C ASN A 73 12.98 3.00 -3.71
N ALA A 74 13.64 2.88 -2.55
CA ALA A 74 13.75 1.59 -1.85
C ALA A 74 12.39 1.10 -1.32
N VAL A 75 11.57 2.01 -0.78
CA VAL A 75 10.22 1.71 -0.29
C VAL A 75 9.30 1.37 -1.45
N ASN A 76 9.29 2.17 -2.51
CA ASN A 76 8.48 1.91 -3.72
C ASN A 76 8.81 0.55 -4.33
N LYS A 77 10.09 0.21 -4.43
CA LYS A 77 10.50 -1.12 -4.88
C LYS A 77 10.04 -2.23 -3.94
N ALA A 78 10.06 -2.00 -2.63
CA ALA A 78 9.54 -2.96 -1.66
C ALA A 78 8.03 -3.18 -1.87
N ILE A 79 7.26 -2.12 -2.09
CA ILE A 79 5.83 -2.19 -2.38
C ILE A 79 5.58 -2.97 -3.68
N ASP A 80 6.28 -2.63 -4.76
CA ASP A 80 6.15 -3.29 -6.06
C ASP A 80 6.48 -4.79 -5.99
N ASP A 81 7.44 -5.18 -5.15
CA ASP A 81 7.81 -6.58 -4.94
C ASP A 81 6.82 -7.34 -4.04
N LEU A 82 6.21 -6.66 -3.06
CA LEU A 82 5.39 -7.29 -2.01
C LEU A 82 3.90 -7.33 -2.33
N ALA A 83 3.36 -6.33 -3.02
CA ALA A 83 1.93 -6.31 -3.32
C ALA A 83 1.48 -7.50 -4.18
N PRO A 84 2.20 -7.93 -5.23
CA PRO A 84 1.87 -9.15 -5.97
C PRO A 84 2.03 -10.42 -5.12
N LEU A 85 3.00 -10.44 -4.20
CA LEU A 85 3.19 -11.57 -3.28
C LEU A 85 1.98 -11.71 -2.35
N ILE A 86 1.47 -10.59 -1.82
CA ILE A 86 0.24 -10.57 -1.04
C ILE A 86 -0.94 -11.00 -1.92
N GLY A 87 -1.15 -10.38 -3.07
CA GLY A 87 -2.24 -10.67 -4.00
C GLY A 87 -2.39 -12.15 -4.36
N ARG A 88 -1.27 -12.84 -4.60
CA ARG A 88 -1.24 -14.27 -5.01
C ARG A 88 -1.45 -15.28 -3.88
N ALA A 89 -1.40 -14.87 -2.62
CA ALA A 89 -1.56 -15.80 -1.50
C ALA A 89 -2.99 -16.34 -1.44
N ASP A 90 -3.16 -17.66 -1.51
CA ASP A 90 -4.46 -18.30 -1.32
C ASP A 90 -4.83 -18.32 0.16
N VAL A 91 -5.79 -17.49 0.55
CA VAL A 91 -6.23 -17.32 1.93
C VAL A 91 -7.74 -17.11 1.99
N ASP A 92 -8.32 -17.43 3.15
CA ASP A 92 -9.72 -17.16 3.42
C ASP A 92 -10.08 -15.67 3.15
N PRO A 93 -11.23 -15.38 2.53
CA PRO A 93 -11.70 -14.02 2.26
C PRO A 93 -11.67 -13.08 3.48
N VAL A 94 -11.95 -13.59 4.69
CA VAL A 94 -11.91 -12.82 5.94
C VAL A 94 -10.49 -12.42 6.30
N VAL A 95 -9.52 -13.31 6.09
CA VAL A 95 -8.09 -13.02 6.31
C VAL A 95 -7.63 -11.96 5.32
N ARG A 96 -8.00 -12.10 4.04
CA ARG A 96 -7.70 -11.14 3.00
C ARG A 96 -8.24 -9.75 3.32
N GLN A 97 -9.53 -9.67 3.69
CA GLN A 97 -10.16 -8.39 4.04
C GLN A 97 -9.47 -7.74 5.25
N ARG A 98 -9.08 -8.54 6.25
CA ARG A 98 -8.33 -8.03 7.40
C ARG A 98 -6.97 -7.45 7.00
N TRP A 99 -6.26 -8.06 6.06
CA TRP A 99 -5.00 -7.50 5.56
C TRP A 99 -5.23 -6.15 4.88
N LEU A 100 -6.23 -6.04 4.00
CA LEU A 100 -6.56 -4.78 3.34
C LEU A 100 -6.95 -3.68 4.32
N GLN A 101 -7.75 -3.99 5.34
CA GLN A 101 -8.10 -3.04 6.40
C GLN A 101 -6.86 -2.52 7.15
N ARG A 102 -5.92 -3.42 7.49
CA ARG A 102 -4.70 -3.02 8.20
C ARG A 102 -3.76 -2.20 7.31
N LEU A 103 -3.61 -2.57 6.04
CA LEU A 103 -2.85 -1.79 5.06
C LEU A 103 -3.48 -0.41 4.83
N TRP A 104 -4.81 -0.34 4.79
CA TRP A 104 -5.52 0.92 4.59
C TRP A 104 -5.35 1.82 5.80
N GLN A 105 -5.40 1.26 7.02
CA GLN A 105 -5.06 2.00 8.22
C GLN A 105 -3.62 2.53 8.17
N ALA A 106 -2.66 1.72 7.72
CA ALA A 106 -1.28 2.17 7.56
C ALA A 106 -1.13 3.33 6.56
N VAL A 107 -1.84 3.28 5.42
CA VAL A 107 -1.88 4.39 4.44
C VAL A 107 -2.53 5.63 5.06
N GLN A 108 -3.60 5.48 5.83
CA GLN A 108 -4.25 6.62 6.50
C GLN A 108 -3.36 7.29 7.56
N ASP A 109 -2.51 6.50 8.22
CA ASP A 109 -1.57 6.97 9.22
C ASP A 109 -0.23 7.44 8.60
N ASP A 110 -0.13 7.48 7.27
CA ASP A 110 1.11 7.79 6.53
C ASP A 110 1.38 9.30 6.50
N GLY A 111 1.90 9.83 7.61
CA GLY A 111 2.10 11.28 7.77
C GLY A 111 3.03 11.91 6.71
N ILE A 112 4.12 11.22 6.37
CA ILE A 112 4.94 11.49 5.18
C ILE A 112 4.62 10.36 4.21
N PRO A 113 4.23 10.62 2.94
CA PRO A 113 3.66 9.62 2.04
C PRO A 113 4.71 8.61 1.54
N TYR A 114 5.23 7.76 2.43
CA TYR A 114 6.22 6.74 2.09
C TYR A 114 5.58 5.53 1.43
N ILE A 115 4.34 5.21 1.80
CA ILE A 115 3.64 4.02 1.33
C ILE A 115 2.41 4.33 0.47
N GLU A 116 2.23 5.59 0.05
CA GLU A 116 1.14 6.02 -0.84
C GLU A 116 1.02 5.16 -2.11
N ARG A 117 2.15 4.68 -2.64
CA ARG A 117 2.23 3.80 -3.82
C ARG A 117 1.48 2.47 -3.63
N LEU A 118 1.15 2.07 -2.40
CA LEU A 118 0.25 0.92 -2.18
C LEU A 118 -1.11 1.12 -2.85
N GLY A 119 -1.57 2.36 -2.99
CA GLY A 119 -2.81 2.67 -3.69
C GLY A 119 -2.81 2.18 -5.14
N ASP A 120 -1.68 2.31 -5.84
CA ASP A 120 -1.56 1.87 -7.23
C ASP A 120 -1.69 0.34 -7.38
N HIS A 121 -1.40 -0.40 -6.32
CA HIS A 121 -1.48 -1.86 -6.28
C HIS A 121 -2.78 -2.38 -5.65
N TRP A 122 -3.72 -1.51 -5.27
CA TRP A 122 -4.88 -1.94 -4.48
C TRP A 122 -5.76 -2.97 -5.21
N GLY A 123 -5.90 -2.86 -6.53
CA GLY A 123 -6.56 -3.89 -7.36
C GLY A 123 -5.88 -5.26 -7.21
N THR A 124 -4.55 -5.31 -7.33
CA THR A 124 -3.78 -6.55 -7.12
C THR A 124 -3.94 -7.10 -5.70
N LEU A 125 -3.99 -6.23 -4.69
CA LEU A 125 -4.14 -6.62 -3.28
C LEU A 125 -5.53 -7.23 -3.01
N CYS A 126 -6.57 -6.74 -3.70
CA CYS A 126 -7.94 -7.24 -3.60
C CYS A 126 -8.08 -8.70 -4.06
N ALA A 127 -7.23 -9.15 -5.00
CA ALA A 127 -7.15 -10.52 -5.54
C ALA A 127 -8.37 -11.04 -6.34
N ASP A 128 -9.54 -10.41 -6.20
CA ASP A 128 -10.74 -10.71 -6.99
C ASP A 128 -11.58 -9.45 -7.23
N ALA A 129 -12.41 -9.50 -8.27
CA ALA A 129 -13.23 -8.38 -8.74
C ALA A 129 -14.33 -7.98 -7.73
N GLU A 130 -14.87 -8.93 -6.96
CA GLU A 130 -15.91 -8.66 -5.96
C GLU A 130 -15.35 -7.78 -4.82
N ARG A 131 -14.19 -8.17 -4.29
CA ARG A 131 -13.49 -7.40 -3.26
C ARG A 131 -12.99 -6.07 -3.79
N ALA A 132 -12.50 -6.04 -5.02
CA ALA A 132 -12.14 -4.78 -5.68
C ALA A 132 -13.35 -3.84 -5.78
N SER A 133 -14.53 -4.35 -6.16
CA SER A 133 -15.75 -3.55 -6.22
C SER A 133 -16.15 -3.02 -4.84
N TYR A 134 -16.07 -3.85 -3.80
CA TYR A 134 -16.34 -3.42 -2.42
C TYR A 134 -15.44 -2.24 -2.03
N TRP A 135 -14.13 -2.34 -2.24
CA TRP A 135 -13.20 -1.26 -1.88
C TRP A 135 -13.37 -0.03 -2.77
N ALA A 136 -13.74 -0.18 -4.04
CA ALA A 136 -14.12 0.96 -4.88
C ALA A 136 -15.28 1.74 -4.27
N ASP A 137 -16.32 1.05 -3.78
CA ASP A 137 -17.50 1.69 -3.16
C ASP A 137 -17.15 2.42 -1.86
N GLU A 138 -16.19 1.90 -1.08
CA GLU A 138 -15.68 2.58 0.12
C GLU A 138 -14.92 3.88 -0.22
N PHE A 139 -14.15 3.91 -1.31
CA PHE A 139 -13.32 5.06 -1.67
C PHE A 139 -14.04 6.11 -2.54
N LEU A 140 -14.98 5.68 -3.37
CA LEU A 140 -15.69 6.51 -4.36
C LEU A 140 -16.28 7.80 -3.76
N PRO A 141 -16.98 7.78 -2.60
CA PRO A 141 -17.57 8.99 -2.02
C PRO A 141 -16.52 10.06 -1.72
N ALA A 142 -15.36 9.66 -1.17
CA ALA A 142 -14.28 10.57 -0.83
C ALA A 142 -13.63 11.17 -2.09
N VAL A 143 -13.38 10.35 -3.13
CA VAL A 143 -12.83 10.83 -4.40
C VAL A 143 -13.78 11.82 -5.08
N ARG A 144 -15.07 11.46 -5.20
CA ARG A 144 -16.10 12.35 -5.78
C ARG A 144 -16.19 13.67 -5.03
N ASN A 145 -16.12 13.63 -3.69
CA ASN A 145 -16.13 14.84 -2.88
C ASN A 145 -14.86 15.70 -3.09
N ALA A 146 -13.69 15.10 -3.24
CA ALA A 146 -12.45 15.83 -3.54
C ALA A 146 -12.48 16.46 -4.94
N TRP A 147 -13.17 15.85 -5.89
CA TRP A 147 -13.21 16.28 -7.30
C TRP A 147 -14.43 17.14 -7.65
N ARG A 148 -15.39 17.32 -6.74
CA ARG A 148 -16.58 18.16 -7.00
C ARG A 148 -16.17 19.60 -7.40
N PRO A 149 -16.95 20.29 -8.27
CA PRO A 149 -16.62 21.66 -8.71
C PRO A 149 -16.47 22.66 -7.55
N THR A 150 -17.21 22.45 -6.47
CA THR A 150 -17.20 23.29 -5.26
C THR A 150 -16.11 22.92 -4.26
N ALA A 151 -15.25 21.95 -4.56
CA ALA A 151 -14.14 21.60 -3.68
C ALA A 151 -13.13 22.76 -3.58
N PRO A 152 -12.60 23.05 -2.38
CA PRO A 152 -11.50 23.99 -2.22
C PRO A 152 -10.30 23.65 -3.12
N PRO A 153 -9.54 24.65 -3.61
CA PRO A 153 -8.28 24.40 -4.28
C PRO A 153 -7.36 23.51 -3.43
N GLY A 154 -6.70 22.53 -4.06
CA GLY A 154 -5.84 21.57 -3.35
C GLY A 154 -6.56 20.44 -2.61
N SER A 155 -7.89 20.32 -2.75
CA SER A 155 -8.62 19.16 -2.22
C SER A 155 -8.11 17.87 -2.84
N TYR A 156 -7.73 16.92 -2.00
CA TYR A 156 -7.15 15.64 -2.39
C TYR A 156 -7.59 14.56 -1.41
N PHE A 157 -7.70 13.33 -1.90
CA PHE A 157 -7.93 12.15 -1.09
C PHE A 157 -6.81 11.14 -1.35
N GLN A 158 -6.09 10.74 -0.29
CA GLN A 158 -4.96 9.80 -0.39
C GLN A 158 -5.34 8.44 -1.01
N GLY A 159 -6.61 8.03 -0.92
CA GLY A 159 -7.11 6.80 -1.53
C GLY A 159 -7.51 6.95 -2.99
N THR A 160 -7.22 8.07 -3.67
CA THR A 160 -7.58 8.26 -5.08
C THR A 160 -6.98 7.16 -5.96
N SER A 161 -5.68 6.87 -5.87
CA SER A 161 -5.06 5.78 -6.64
C SER A 161 -5.69 4.43 -6.33
N ALA A 162 -5.95 4.14 -5.05
CA ALA A 162 -6.59 2.90 -4.61
C ALA A 162 -7.99 2.74 -5.22
N CYS A 163 -8.79 3.81 -5.23
CA CYS A 163 -10.11 3.83 -5.86
C CYS A 163 -10.05 3.49 -7.35
N LEU A 164 -9.15 4.14 -8.09
CA LEU A 164 -9.01 3.92 -9.53
C LEU A 164 -8.54 2.49 -9.83
N ALA A 165 -7.56 1.99 -9.08
CA ALA A 165 -7.08 0.61 -9.19
C ALA A 165 -8.19 -0.41 -8.88
N CYS A 166 -9.03 -0.15 -7.88
CA CYS A 166 -10.18 -0.99 -7.56
C CYS A 166 -11.22 -1.03 -8.68
N LEU A 167 -11.60 0.14 -9.23
CA LEU A 167 -12.56 0.21 -10.33
C LEU A 167 -12.07 -0.53 -11.57
N LEU A 168 -10.76 -0.42 -11.86
CA LEU A 168 -10.12 -1.13 -12.96
C LEU A 168 -10.17 -2.65 -12.74
N GLU A 169 -9.73 -3.13 -11.58
CA GLU A 169 -9.73 -4.57 -11.25
C GLU A 169 -11.14 -5.17 -11.17
N ALA A 170 -12.11 -4.39 -10.70
CA ALA A 170 -13.52 -4.80 -10.67
C ALA A 170 -14.18 -4.83 -12.07
N GLY A 171 -13.50 -4.35 -13.11
CA GLY A 171 -14.06 -4.22 -14.46
C GLY A 171 -15.12 -3.13 -14.59
N ARG A 172 -15.23 -2.19 -13.62
CA ARG A 172 -16.17 -1.07 -13.61
C ARG A 172 -15.68 0.09 -14.50
N HIS A 173 -15.33 -0.22 -15.75
CA HIS A 173 -14.67 0.72 -16.67
C HIS A 173 -15.49 1.96 -16.99
N GLU A 174 -16.81 1.82 -17.20
CA GLU A 174 -17.72 2.95 -17.45
C GLU A 174 -17.69 3.95 -16.29
N GLU A 175 -17.75 3.47 -15.04
CA GLU A 175 -17.70 4.33 -13.86
C GLU A 175 -16.31 4.91 -13.62
N LEU A 176 -15.25 4.16 -13.92
CA LEU A 176 -13.88 4.67 -13.92
C LEU A 176 -13.72 5.84 -14.89
N LEU A 177 -14.18 5.68 -16.13
CA LEU A 177 -14.13 6.73 -17.15
C LEU A 177 -14.96 7.94 -16.74
N GLY A 178 -16.20 7.73 -16.28
CA GLY A 178 -17.05 8.81 -15.78
C GLY A 178 -16.46 9.55 -14.58
N LEU A 179 -15.75 8.84 -13.69
CA LEU A 179 -15.01 9.46 -12.60
C LEU A 179 -13.85 10.30 -13.14
N LEU A 180 -13.05 9.79 -14.06
CA LEU A 180 -11.92 10.50 -14.67
C LEU A 180 -12.35 11.75 -15.45
N GLU A 181 -13.51 11.74 -16.10
CA GLU A 181 -14.09 12.92 -16.76
C GLU A 181 -14.41 14.05 -15.76
N SER A 182 -14.68 13.71 -14.50
CA SER A 182 -14.89 14.69 -13.43
C SER A 182 -13.58 15.21 -12.80
N ALA A 183 -12.42 14.67 -13.20
CA ALA A 183 -11.13 15.07 -12.65
C ALA A 183 -10.84 16.54 -12.95
N ARG A 184 -10.41 17.28 -11.92
CA ARG A 184 -10.15 18.73 -12.01
C ARG A 184 -8.79 19.08 -12.60
N PHE A 185 -8.03 18.10 -13.05
CA PHE A 185 -6.67 18.25 -13.54
C PHE A 185 -6.43 17.31 -14.71
N LYS A 186 -5.55 17.71 -15.63
CA LYS A 186 -5.11 16.87 -16.73
C LYS A 186 -3.96 15.99 -16.25
N TRP A 187 -4.07 14.69 -16.48
CA TRP A 187 -3.04 13.71 -16.12
C TRP A 187 -1.85 13.70 -17.10
N TRP A 188 -2.06 14.20 -18.32
CA TRP A 188 -1.07 14.32 -19.38
C TRP A 188 -1.21 15.67 -20.09
N HIS A 189 -0.08 16.21 -20.57
CA HIS A 189 -0.01 17.39 -21.44
C HIS A 189 0.33 16.99 -22.86
#